data_AF-B0RGC3-F1
#
_entry.id   AF-B0RGC3-F1
#
_cell.length_a   1.000
_cell.length_b   1.000
_cell.length_c   1.000
_cell.angle_alpha   90.00
_cell.angle_beta   90.00
_cell.angle_gamma   90.00
#
_symmetry.space_group_name_H-M   'P 1'
#
loop_
_entity.id
_entity.type
_entity.pdbx_description
1 polymer ?
#
loop_
_entity_poly.entity_id
_entity_poly.type
_entity_poly.pdbx_seq_one_letter_code
_entity_poly.pdbx_strand_id
1 'polypeptide(L)'
;MPTDPDVILLETIRTHRSRLRSAFIFGELTERRIVDDNSKRFIASVVVAAVICAGCVGASFVGHLLGGAAPGATAGVVATPVPSP
;
A
#
# COMPACT_ATOMS: atom_id res chain seq x y z
N MET A 1 21.16 17.00 -39.53
CA MET A 1 20.89 18.20 -38.71
C MET A 1 19.47 18.09 -38.19
N PRO A 2 19.23 17.92 -36.88
CA PRO A 2 17.88 17.85 -36.33
C PRO A 2 17.10 19.10 -36.75
N THR A 3 15.96 18.90 -37.41
CA THR A 3 15.25 19.96 -38.14
C THR A 3 14.22 20.69 -37.27
N ASP A 4 13.96 20.20 -36.06
CA ASP A 4 12.93 20.74 -35.17
C ASP A 4 13.47 21.05 -33.77
N PRO A 5 13.53 22.34 -33.37
CA PRO A 5 13.98 22.77 -32.05
C PRO A 5 13.07 22.24 -30.92
N ASP A 6 11.81 21.95 -31.21
CA ASP A 6 10.84 21.44 -30.25
C ASP A 6 11.19 20.03 -29.75
N VAL A 7 11.77 19.18 -30.62
CA VAL A 7 12.20 17.83 -30.25
C VAL A 7 13.32 17.87 -29.22
N ILE A 8 14.25 18.82 -29.34
CA ILE A 8 15.36 19.01 -28.40
C ILE A 8 14.84 19.49 -27.04
N LEU A 9 13.85 20.39 -27.02
CA LEU A 9 13.22 20.85 -25.78
C LEU A 9 12.44 19.74 -25.09
N LEU A 10 11.71 18.91 -25.84
CA LEU A 10 10.96 17.78 -25.28
C LEU A 10 11.87 16.73 -24.64
N GLU A 11 13.00 16.41 -25.26
CA GLU A 11 14.02 15.52 -24.67
C GLU A 11 14.59 16.11 -23.38
N THR A 12 14.91 17.41 -23.38
CA THR A 12 15.45 18.10 -22.21
C THR A 12 14.45 18.13 -21.05
N ILE A 13 13.17 18.40 -21.31
CA ILE A 13 12.14 18.40 -20.26
C ILE A 13 11.86 16.97 -19.77
N ARG A 14 11.87 15.96 -20.66
CA ARG A 14 11.70 14.56 -20.27
C ARG A 14 12.75 14.13 -19.27
N THR A 15 14.02 14.45 -19.54
CA THR A 15 15.14 14.09 -18.65
C THR A 15 15.06 14.84 -17.34
N HIS A 16 14.77 16.15 -17.36
CA HIS A 16 14.59 16.93 -16.12
C HIS A 16 13.43 16.41 -15.27
N ARG A 17 12.28 16.12 -15.87
CA ARG A 17 11.11 15.57 -15.16
C ARG A 17 11.37 14.18 -14.63
N SER A 18 12.09 13.34 -15.37
CA SER A 18 12.48 12.00 -14.93
C SER A 18 13.36 12.10 -13.67
N ARG A 19 14.39 12.95 -13.70
CA ARG A 19 15.28 13.18 -12.54
C ARG A 19 14.56 13.79 -11.35
N LEU A 20 13.66 14.76 -11.57
CA LEU A 20 12.83 15.34 -10.51
C LEU A 20 11.87 14.30 -9.92
N ARG A 21 11.28 13.43 -10.75
CA ARG A 21 10.39 12.36 -10.29
C ARG A 21 11.15 11.30 -9.50
N SER A 22 12.36 10.96 -9.94
CA SER A 22 13.25 10.09 -9.17
C SER A 22 13.63 10.74 -7.82
N ALA A 23 13.96 12.03 -7.81
CA ALA A 23 14.27 12.74 -6.56
C ALA A 23 13.04 12.89 -5.64
N PHE A 24 11.85 13.05 -6.20
CA PHE A 24 10.62 13.16 -5.41
C PHE A 24 10.17 11.81 -4.84
N ILE A 25 10.36 10.72 -5.60
CA ILE A 25 10.03 9.37 -5.14
C ILE A 25 11.08 8.84 -4.16
N PHE A 26 12.36 9.17 -4.35
CA PHE A 26 13.47 8.57 -3.60
C PHE A 26 14.20 9.50 -2.62
N GLY A 27 13.92 10.80 -2.59
CA GLY A 27 14.55 11.77 -1.68
C GLY A 27 16.05 12.00 -1.91
N GLU A 28 16.65 12.85 -1.07
CA GLU A 28 18.11 13.13 -1.01
C GLU A 28 18.90 11.82 -0.84
N LEU A 29 20.16 11.74 -1.28
CA LEU A 29 20.92 10.48 -1.41
C LEU A 29 21.01 9.64 -0.11
N THR A 30 20.87 10.27 1.06
CA THR A 30 20.74 9.58 2.37
C THR A 30 19.39 8.89 2.54
N GLU A 31 18.32 9.55 2.08
CA GLU A 31 16.95 9.06 2.12
C GLU A 31 16.77 7.85 1.19
N ARG A 32 17.56 7.72 0.12
CA ARG A 32 17.45 6.62 -0.86
C ARG A 32 17.52 5.23 -0.22
N ARG A 33 18.39 5.04 0.79
CA ARG A 33 18.51 3.76 1.52
C ARG A 33 17.33 3.54 2.47
N ILE A 34 16.81 4.61 3.07
CA ILE A 34 15.64 4.56 3.95
C ILE A 34 14.37 4.34 3.13
N VAL A 35 14.24 4.95 1.95
CA VAL A 35 13.10 4.80 1.05
C VAL A 35 13.04 3.39 0.50
N ASP A 36 14.15 2.81 0.04
CA ASP A 36 14.11 1.42 -0.44
C ASP A 36 13.70 0.45 0.68
N ASP A 37 14.19 0.65 1.91
CA ASP A 37 13.78 -0.16 3.08
C ASP A 37 12.31 0.05 3.47
N ASN A 38 11.87 1.29 3.55
CA ASN A 38 10.49 1.65 3.92
C ASN A 38 9.49 1.27 2.82
N SER A 39 9.88 1.33 1.54
CA SER A 39 9.10 0.85 0.40
C SER A 39 8.92 -0.67 0.49
N LYS A 40 10.00 -1.39 0.79
CA LYS A 40 9.94 -2.84 1.00
C LYS A 40 9.07 -3.19 2.19
N ARG A 41 9.16 -2.42 3.27
CA ARG A 41 8.36 -2.58 4.49
C ARG A 41 6.89 -2.23 4.28
N PHE A 42 6.60 -1.23 3.45
CA PHE A 42 5.24 -0.86 3.04
C PHE A 42 4.61 -1.92 2.13
N ILE A 43 5.34 -2.40 1.12
CA ILE A 43 4.86 -3.50 0.26
C ILE A 43 4.63 -4.75 1.12
N ALA A 44 5.54 -5.07 2.03
CA ALA A 44 5.38 -6.19 2.96
C ALA A 44 4.15 -6.02 3.87
N SER A 45 3.91 -4.82 4.43
CA SER A 45 2.74 -4.58 5.29
C SER A 45 1.43 -4.70 4.52
N VAL A 46 1.37 -4.21 3.28
CA VAL A 46 0.20 -4.36 2.40
C VAL A 46 -0.07 -5.84 2.11
N VAL A 47 0.97 -6.62 1.80
CA VAL A 47 0.83 -8.08 1.57
C VAL A 47 0.34 -8.77 2.84
N VAL A 48 0.92 -8.47 4.01
CA VAL A 48 0.50 -9.04 5.29
C VAL A 48 -0.97 -8.69 5.60
N ALA A 49 -1.38 -7.44 5.42
CA ALA A 49 -2.76 -7.00 5.62
C ALA A 49 -3.73 -7.75 4.68
N ALA A 50 -3.36 -7.91 3.40
CA ALA A 50 -4.16 -8.66 2.44
C ALA A 50 -4.33 -10.13 2.84
N VAL A 51 -3.25 -10.78 3.29
CA VAL A 51 -3.30 -12.17 3.78
C VAL A 51 -4.17 -12.29 5.02
N ILE A 52 -4.08 -11.36 5.97
CA ILE A 52 -4.93 -11.34 7.16
C ILE A 52 -6.40 -11.18 6.76
N CYS A 53 -6.72 -10.25 5.87
CA CYS A 53 -8.08 -10.06 5.38
C CYS A 53 -8.62 -11.33 4.70
N ALA A 54 -7.83 -11.96 3.83
CA ALA A 54 -8.21 -13.21 3.17
C ALA A 54 -8.39 -14.36 4.18
N GLY A 55 -7.50 -14.46 5.17
CA GLY A 55 -7.57 -15.44 6.25
C GLY A 55 -8.82 -15.26 7.12
N CYS A 56 -9.15 -14.03 7.51
CA CYS A 56 -10.35 -13.72 8.28
C CYS A 56 -11.62 -14.13 7.53
N VAL A 57 -11.73 -13.78 6.23
CA VAL A 57 -12.88 -14.16 5.40
C VAL A 57 -12.99 -15.69 5.29
N GLY A 58 -11.86 -16.38 5.11
CA GLY A 58 -11.81 -17.85 5.08
C GLY A 58 -12.24 -18.49 6.40
N ALA A 59 -11.76 -17.97 7.53
CA ALA A 59 -12.11 -18.46 8.86
C ALA A 59 -13.60 -18.25 9.18
N SER A 60 -14.18 -17.11 8.77
CA SER A 60 -15.64 -16.88 8.90
C SER A 60 -16.45 -17.86 8.07
N PHE A 61 -15.98 -18.22 6.86
CA PHE A 61 -16.66 -19.20 6.01
C PHE A 61 -16.62 -20.61 6.61
N VAL A 62 -15.43 -21.08 7.02
CA VAL A 62 -15.27 -22.40 7.66
C VAL A 62 -16.02 -22.45 8.99
N GLY A 63 -15.96 -21.37 9.79
CA GLY A 63 -16.70 -21.25 11.04
C GLY A 63 -18.22 -21.25 10.85
N HIS A 64 -18.74 -20.69 9.75
CA HIS A 64 -20.16 -20.81 9.42
C HIS A 64 -20.55 -22.26 9.05
N LEU A 65 -19.71 -22.95 8.29
CA LEU A 65 -19.94 -24.35 7.90
C LEU A 65 -19.86 -25.31 9.10
N LEU A 66 -18.90 -25.11 10.01
CA LEU A 66 -18.74 -25.90 11.24
C LEU A 66 -19.68 -25.46 12.37
N GLY A 67 -20.02 -24.17 12.44
CA GLY A 67 -20.90 -23.58 13.45
C GLY A 67 -22.38 -23.94 13.26
N GLY A 68 -22.75 -24.40 12.07
CA GLY A 68 -23.98 -25.17 11.86
C GLY A 68 -24.02 -26.48 12.66
N ALA A 69 -22.89 -26.94 13.21
CA ALA A 69 -22.77 -28.14 14.04
C ALA A 69 -22.50 -27.87 15.55
N ALA A 70 -22.01 -26.70 15.98
CA ALA A 70 -21.97 -26.28 17.41
C ALA A 70 -21.53 -24.80 17.59
N PRO A 71 -22.10 -24.03 18.55
CA PRO A 71 -21.94 -22.59 18.63
C PRO A 71 -20.86 -22.14 19.62
N GLY A 72 -20.13 -21.06 19.30
CA GLY A 72 -19.48 -20.24 20.32
C GLY A 72 -18.16 -19.60 19.94
N ALA A 73 -18.17 -18.57 19.08
CA ALA A 73 -17.09 -17.57 19.04
C ALA A 73 -17.51 -16.33 18.23
N THR A 74 -18.55 -15.62 18.67
CA THR A 74 -18.78 -14.24 18.23
C THR A 74 -17.80 -13.32 18.97
N ALA A 75 -16.59 -13.17 18.44
CA ALA A 75 -15.70 -12.07 18.79
C ALA A 75 -16.23 -10.79 18.13
N GLY A 76 -17.30 -10.25 18.70
CA GLY A 76 -17.83 -8.94 18.34
C GLY A 76 -16.78 -7.88 18.65
N VAL A 77 -16.37 -7.13 17.62
CA VAL A 77 -15.71 -5.84 17.81
C VAL A 77 -16.69 -4.97 18.60
N VAL A 78 -16.38 -4.76 19.88
CA VAL A 78 -17.14 -3.88 20.79
C VAL A 78 -17.07 -2.46 20.23
N ALA A 79 -18.16 -2.02 19.61
CA ALA A 79 -18.38 -0.62 19.32
C ALA A 79 -18.51 0.13 20.65
N THR A 80 -17.62 1.09 20.91
CA THR A 80 -17.69 1.97 22.08
C THR A 80 -18.92 2.89 21.96
N PRO A 81 -19.86 2.89 22.91
CA PRO A 81 -20.96 3.86 22.92
C PRO A 81 -20.40 5.23 23.33
N VAL A 82 -20.49 6.22 22.44
CA VAL A 82 -20.29 7.64 22.78
C VAL A 82 -21.50 8.11 23.58
N PRO A 83 -21.33 8.59 24.84
CA PRO A 83 -22.41 9.25 25.55
C PRO A 83 -22.56 10.70 25.06
N SER A 84 -23.78 11.08 24.71
CA SER A 84 -24.20 12.46 24.42
C SER A 84 -25.07 12.97 25.58
N PRO A 85 -25.12 14.30 25.82
CA PRO A 85 -25.26 14.93 27.16
C PRO A 85 -26.60 14.75 27.86
#